data_AF-A0A838JAV6-F1
#
_entry.id   AF-A0A838JAV6-F1
#
_cell.length_a   1.000
_cell.length_b   1.000
_cell.length_c   1.000
_cell.angle_alpha   90.00
_cell.angle_beta   90.00
_cell.angle_gamma   90.00
#
_symmetry.space_group_name_H-M   'P 1'
#
loop_
_entity.id
_entity.type
_entity.pdbx_description
1 polymer ?
#
loop_
_entity_poly.entity_id
_entity_poly.type
_entity_poly.pdbx_seq_one_letter_code
_entity_poly.pdbx_strand_id
1 'polypeptide(L)'
;MSYNLHIVIRFELEKALVNGEISVESLPRLWNEKYREYLGVVPENDAVGVLQDMHWSQGFGSFPNYTLGNIYSAQIRHKLYQEFPDFDQRLTSGDTAFVLRWLREHMYAYGAIYTPQELLTRLTGEGANPQYFVDYLIEKFQRLYTLAN
;
A
#
# COMPACT_ATOMS: atom_id res chain seq x y z
N MET A 1 -6.60 -2.38 -7.18
CA MET A 1 -7.59 -1.40 -6.67
C MET A 1 -7.99 -1.74 -5.24
N SER A 2 -8.54 -2.94 -4.97
CA SER A 2 -9.06 -3.30 -3.64
C SER A 2 -8.04 -3.59 -2.54
N TYR A 3 -6.75 -3.75 -2.86
CA TYR A 3 -5.72 -4.21 -1.90
C TYR A 3 -5.69 -3.41 -0.60
N ASN A 4 -5.68 -2.06 -0.67
CA ASN A 4 -5.63 -1.23 0.53
C ASN A 4 -6.90 -1.36 1.41
N LEU A 5 -8.04 -1.79 0.85
CA LEU A 5 -9.25 -2.03 1.64
C LEU A 5 -9.06 -3.21 2.61
N HIS A 6 -8.36 -4.27 2.18
CA HIS A 6 -8.00 -5.38 3.07
C HIS A 6 -7.13 -4.91 4.25
N ILE A 7 -6.26 -3.93 4.01
CA ILE A 7 -5.41 -3.34 5.05
C ILE A 7 -6.23 -2.47 6.00
N VAL A 8 -7.15 -1.64 5.50
CA VAL A 8 -8.05 -0.81 6.32
C VAL A 8 -8.88 -1.68 7.26
N ILE A 9 -9.48 -2.77 6.76
CA ILE A 9 -10.28 -3.70 7.58
C ILE A 9 -9.46 -4.22 8.76
N ARG A 10 -8.23 -4.69 8.50
CA ARG A 10 -7.35 -5.24 9.55
C ARG A 10 -6.91 -4.18 10.53
N PHE A 11 -6.56 -2.99 10.03
CA PHE A 11 -6.16 -1.86 10.88
C PHE A 11 -7.28 -1.41 11.82
N GLU A 12 -8.53 -1.32 11.34
CA GLU A 12 -9.67 -0.94 12.18
C GLU A 12 -9.93 -1.96 13.28
N LEU A 13 -9.94 -3.25 12.93
CA LEU A 13 -10.15 -4.34 13.90
C LEU A 13 -9.00 -4.41 14.91
N GLU A 14 -7.76 -4.26 14.45
CA GLU A 14 -6.58 -4.23 15.31
C GLU A 14 -6.62 -3.05 16.30
N LYS A 15 -6.95 -1.85 15.82
CA LYS A 15 -7.09 -0.66 16.67
C LYS A 15 -8.16 -0.86 17.73
N ALA A 16 -9.32 -1.41 17.35
CA ALA A 16 -10.41 -1.68 18.27
C ALA A 16 -10.04 -2.75 19.32
N LEU A 17 -9.32 -3.80 18.93
CA LEU A 17 -8.80 -4.81 19.87
C LEU A 17 -7.82 -4.19 20.87
N VAL A 18 -6.84 -3.43 20.39
CA VAL A 18 -5.80 -2.81 21.22
C VAL A 18 -6.41 -1.81 22.21
N ASN A 19 -7.46 -1.10 21.80
CA ASN A 19 -8.19 -0.16 22.65
C ASN A 19 -9.19 -0.84 23.62
N GLY A 20 -9.39 -2.16 23.52
CA GLY A 20 -10.39 -2.88 24.32
C GLY A 20 -11.84 -2.57 23.95
N GLU A 21 -12.07 -2.03 22.74
CA GLU A 21 -13.41 -1.70 22.22
C GLU A 21 -14.15 -2.96 21.75
N ILE A 22 -13.41 -4.02 21.38
CA ILE A 22 -13.95 -5.32 20.95
C ILE A 22 -13.19 -6.47 21.61
N SER A 23 -13.85 -7.62 21.75
CA SER A 23 -13.24 -8.84 22.27
C SER A 23 -12.78 -9.78 21.15
N VAL A 24 -11.84 -10.68 21.45
CA VAL A 24 -11.30 -11.65 20.47
C VAL A 24 -12.41 -12.55 19.91
N GLU A 25 -13.37 -12.95 20.75
CA GLU A 25 -14.50 -13.80 20.37
C GLU A 25 -15.41 -13.14 19.33
N SER A 26 -15.42 -11.81 19.27
CA SER A 26 -16.22 -11.05 18.32
C SER A 26 -15.57 -10.90 16.93
N LEU A 27 -14.28 -11.22 16.79
CA LEU A 27 -13.52 -10.99 15.57
C LEU A 27 -14.06 -11.71 14.33
N PRO A 28 -14.45 -13.00 14.36
CA PRO A 28 -14.98 -13.66 13.16
C PRO A 28 -16.20 -12.94 12.59
N ARG A 29 -17.11 -12.50 13.47
CA ARG A 29 -18.31 -11.75 13.06
C ARG A 29 -17.94 -10.37 12.51
N LEU A 30 -17.15 -9.59 13.25
CA LEU A 30 -16.78 -8.22 12.87
C LEU A 30 -15.94 -8.19 11.58
N TRP A 31 -15.08 -9.18 11.38
CA TRP A 31 -14.35 -9.37 10.14
C TRP A 31 -15.30 -9.54 8.96
N ASN A 32 -16.28 -10.43 9.08
CA ASN A 32 -17.27 -10.69 8.03
C ASN A 32 -18.15 -9.45 7.75
N GLU A 33 -18.51 -8.70 8.79
CA GLU A 33 -19.22 -7.42 8.66
C GLU A 33 -18.39 -6.39 7.89
N LYS A 34 -17.11 -6.23 8.24
CA LYS A 34 -16.19 -5.29 7.58
C LYS A 34 -15.88 -5.69 6.14
N TYR A 35 -15.68 -6.97 5.85
CA TYR A 35 -15.51 -7.44 4.46
C TYR A 35 -16.76 -7.18 3.62
N ARG A 36 -17.95 -7.35 4.19
CA ARG A 36 -19.19 -7.01 3.51
C ARG A 36 -19.30 -5.51 3.26
N GLU A 37 -18.98 -4.68 4.26
CA GLU A 37 -19.02 -3.22 4.18
C GLU A 37 -18.08 -2.67 3.11
N TYR A 38 -16.81 -3.08 3.15
CA TYR A 38 -15.77 -2.50 2.30
C TYR A 38 -15.62 -3.16 0.92
N LEU A 39 -15.92 -4.46 0.82
CA LEU A 39 -15.66 -5.26 -0.39
C LEU A 39 -16.92 -5.92 -0.96
N GLY A 40 -18.07 -5.86 -0.28
CA GLY A 40 -19.32 -6.46 -0.74
C GLY A 40 -19.34 -7.99 -0.69
N VAL A 41 -18.37 -8.62 -0.02
CA VAL A 41 -18.22 -10.09 0.05
C VAL A 41 -18.11 -10.58 1.48
N VAL A 42 -18.37 -11.88 1.69
CA VAL A 42 -18.28 -12.52 3.00
C VAL A 42 -17.45 -13.81 2.83
N PRO A 43 -16.41 -14.02 3.65
CA PRO A 43 -15.67 -15.28 3.66
C PRO A 43 -16.58 -16.49 3.90
N GLU A 44 -16.30 -17.60 3.22
CA GLU A 44 -17.07 -18.85 3.37
C GLU A 44 -16.83 -19.53 4.72
N ASN A 45 -15.66 -19.32 5.31
CA ASN A 45 -15.24 -19.86 6.60
C ASN A 45 -14.05 -19.05 7.16
N ASP A 46 -13.69 -19.30 8.42
CA ASP A 46 -12.65 -18.54 9.11
C ASP A 46 -11.24 -18.72 8.51
N ALA A 47 -10.96 -19.84 7.83
CA ALA A 47 -9.66 -20.07 7.20
C ALA A 47 -9.41 -19.13 6.02
N VAL A 48 -10.46 -18.73 5.29
CA VAL A 48 -10.42 -17.67 4.28
C VAL A 48 -10.94 -16.33 4.80
N GLY A 49 -11.13 -16.23 6.12
CA GLY A 49 -11.63 -15.08 6.85
C GLY A 49 -10.61 -14.57 7.85
N VAL A 50 -11.01 -14.49 9.12
CA VAL A 50 -10.19 -13.92 10.20
C VAL A 50 -8.84 -14.63 10.41
N LEU A 51 -8.72 -15.91 10.02
CA LEU A 51 -7.49 -16.70 10.14
C LEU A 51 -6.62 -16.70 8.86
N GLN A 52 -6.97 -15.88 7.86
CA GLN A 52 -6.27 -15.85 6.56
C GLN A 52 -4.79 -15.44 6.70
N ASP A 53 -4.47 -14.57 7.66
CA ASP A 53 -3.13 -14.00 7.85
C ASP A 53 -2.54 -14.38 9.20
N MET A 54 -1.22 -14.62 9.20
CA MET A 54 -0.50 -15.03 10.41
C MET A 54 -0.13 -13.88 11.36
N HIS A 55 -0.25 -12.61 10.94
CA HIS A 55 0.35 -11.46 11.63
C HIS A 55 -0.09 -11.32 13.08
N TRP A 56 -1.39 -11.46 13.37
CA TRP A 56 -1.91 -11.33 14.74
C TRP A 56 -1.42 -12.42 15.70
N SER A 57 -0.92 -13.56 15.18
CA SER A 57 -0.24 -14.57 16.02
C SER A 57 1.19 -14.15 16.42
N GLN A 58 1.76 -13.15 15.74
CA GLN A 58 3.13 -12.66 15.94
C GLN A 58 3.19 -11.25 16.54
N GLY A 59 2.08 -10.51 16.53
CA GLY A 59 1.96 -9.17 17.11
C GLY A 59 1.02 -8.27 16.33
N PHE A 60 0.93 -7.02 16.76
CA PHE A 60 0.10 -5.98 16.13
C PHE A 60 0.98 -4.91 15.46
N GLY A 61 0.40 -4.11 14.56
CA GLY A 61 1.02 -2.93 13.96
C GLY A 61 1.62 -3.14 12.57
N SER A 62 1.54 -4.35 12.02
CA SER A 62 2.23 -4.68 10.76
C SER A 62 1.45 -4.28 9.51
N PHE A 63 0.11 -4.32 9.55
CA PHE A 63 -0.72 -4.11 8.36
C PHE A 63 -0.60 -2.73 7.70
N PRO A 64 -0.56 -1.60 8.45
CA PRO A 64 -0.45 -0.27 7.84
C PRO A 64 0.76 -0.09 6.92
N ASN A 65 1.85 -0.82 7.18
CA ASN A 65 3.09 -0.75 6.38
C ASN A 65 2.88 -1.12 4.91
N TYR A 66 1.94 -2.04 4.60
CA TYR A 66 1.64 -2.41 3.21
C TYR A 66 1.01 -1.24 2.44
N THR A 67 0.11 -0.48 3.08
CA THR A 67 -0.50 0.70 2.47
C THR A 67 0.51 1.84 2.32
N LEU A 68 1.37 2.05 3.32
CA LEU A 68 2.48 3.01 3.21
C LEU A 68 3.42 2.66 2.05
N GLY A 69 3.76 1.38 1.87
CA GLY A 69 4.55 0.92 0.72
C GLY A 69 3.91 1.26 -0.63
N ASN A 70 2.59 1.08 -0.76
CA ASN A 70 1.85 1.48 -1.97
C ASN A 70 1.92 2.99 -2.21
N ILE A 71 1.71 3.80 -1.16
CA ILE A 71 1.81 5.28 -1.24
C ILE A 71 3.22 5.70 -1.67
N TYR A 72 4.25 5.19 -0.99
CA TYR A 72 5.64 5.51 -1.28
C TYR A 72 6.03 5.09 -2.71
N SER A 73 5.59 3.92 -3.15
CA SER A 73 5.90 3.43 -4.50
C SER A 73 5.37 4.35 -5.60
N ALA A 74 4.15 4.89 -5.44
CA ALA A 74 3.56 5.79 -6.42
C ALA A 74 4.24 7.16 -6.42
N GLN A 75 4.57 7.68 -5.24
CA GLN A 75 5.29 8.95 -5.10
C GLN A 75 6.72 8.86 -5.65
N ILE A 76 7.45 7.77 -5.36
CA ILE A 76 8.77 7.51 -5.95
C ILE A 76 8.67 7.31 -7.46
N ARG A 77 7.63 6.60 -7.95
CA ARG A 77 7.38 6.48 -9.39
C ARG A 77 7.18 7.85 -10.02
N HIS A 78 6.35 8.72 -9.43
CA HIS A 78 6.15 10.07 -9.95
C HIS A 78 7.48 10.84 -10.09
N LYS A 79 8.34 10.77 -9.06
CA LYS A 79 9.68 11.37 -9.11
C LYS A 79 10.54 10.78 -10.22
N LEU A 80 10.54 9.46 -10.42
CA LEU A 80 11.28 8.81 -11.51
C LEU A 80 10.80 9.27 -12.90
N TYR A 81 9.51 9.53 -13.12
CA TYR A 81 9.02 10.09 -14.39
C TYR A 81 9.53 11.51 -14.64
N GLN A 82 9.75 12.31 -13.58
CA GLN A 82 10.34 13.64 -13.72
C GLN A 82 11.83 13.57 -14.08
N GLU A 83 12.57 12.65 -13.45
CA GLU A 83 14.02 12.46 -13.69
C GLU A 83 14.31 11.81 -15.05
N PHE A 84 13.40 10.95 -15.52
CA PHE A 84 13.56 10.19 -16.76
C PHE A 84 12.35 10.43 -17.69
N PRO A 85 12.35 11.49 -18.51
CA PRO A 85 11.26 11.73 -19.46
C PRO A 85 11.06 10.60 -20.49
N ASP A 86 12.07 9.75 -20.69
CA ASP A 86 12.05 8.55 -21.55
C ASP A 86 11.68 7.26 -20.79
N PHE A 87 11.14 7.37 -19.56
CA PHE A 87 10.84 6.24 -18.67
C PHE A 87 10.11 5.08 -19.36
N ASP A 88 8.96 5.38 -20.00
CA ASP A 88 8.13 4.36 -20.64
C ASP A 88 8.81 3.74 -21.87
N GLN A 89 9.61 4.53 -22.62
CA GLN A 89 10.37 4.04 -23.76
C GLN A 89 11.44 3.03 -23.31
N ARG A 90 12.20 3.36 -22.25
CA ARG A 90 13.20 2.47 -21.67
C ARG A 90 12.59 1.17 -21.16
N LEU A 91 11.46 1.25 -20.46
CA LEU A 91 10.75 0.06 -20.01
C LEU A 91 10.29 -0.81 -21.17
N THR A 92 9.76 -0.20 -22.23
CA THR A 92 9.32 -0.92 -23.44
C THR A 92 10.49 -1.62 -24.15
N SER A 93 11.69 -1.03 -24.13
CA SER A 93 12.90 -1.67 -24.67
C SER A 93 13.55 -2.68 -23.72
N GLY A 94 13.00 -2.88 -22.52
CA GLY A 94 13.54 -3.79 -21.50
C GLY A 94 14.71 -3.22 -20.67
N ASP A 95 15.04 -1.94 -20.81
CA ASP A 95 16.02 -1.27 -19.94
C ASP A 95 15.35 -0.89 -18.62
N THR A 96 15.54 -1.72 -17.59
CA THR A 96 15.11 -1.44 -16.22
C THR A 96 16.27 -0.96 -15.33
N ALA A 97 17.49 -0.95 -15.86
CA ALA A 97 18.70 -0.73 -15.07
C ALA A 97 18.80 0.72 -14.57
N PHE A 98 18.20 1.67 -15.29
CA PHE A 98 18.18 3.08 -14.88
C PHE A 98 17.41 3.29 -13.57
N VAL A 99 16.26 2.63 -13.38
CA VAL A 99 15.49 2.66 -12.12
C VAL A 99 16.31 2.08 -10.98
N LEU A 100 16.93 0.92 -11.20
CA LEU A 100 17.73 0.27 -10.16
C LEU A 100 18.94 1.11 -9.75
N ARG A 101 19.64 1.73 -10.71
CA ARG A 101 20.76 2.62 -10.42
C ARG A 101 20.32 3.82 -9.59
N TRP A 102 19.23 4.47 -9.99
CA TRP A 102 18.66 5.60 -9.26
C TRP A 102 18.27 5.21 -7.82
N LEU A 103 17.56 4.10 -7.64
CA LEU A 103 17.18 3.62 -6.30
C LEU A 103 18.39 3.25 -5.45
N ARG A 104 19.45 2.68 -6.04
CA ARG A 104 20.70 2.39 -5.32
C ARG A 104 21.36 3.65 -4.78
N GLU A 105 21.48 4.66 -5.62
CA GLU A 105 22.12 5.92 -5.27
C GLU A 105 21.31 6.72 -4.25
N HIS A 106 20.01 6.84 -4.47
CA HIS A 106 19.17 7.78 -3.72
C HIS A 106 18.44 7.14 -2.54
N MET A 107 18.31 5.80 -2.47
CA MET A 107 17.54 5.13 -1.43
C MET A 107 18.32 4.01 -0.73
N TYR A 108 18.77 2.99 -1.48
CA TYR A 108 19.34 1.79 -0.88
C TYR A 108 20.70 2.04 -0.22
N ALA A 109 21.51 2.97 -0.74
CA ALA A 109 22.81 3.32 -0.16
C ALA A 109 22.72 3.84 1.28
N TYR A 110 21.57 4.40 1.69
CA TYR A 110 21.41 4.99 3.01
C TYR A 110 21.01 4.00 4.10
N GLY A 111 20.51 2.81 3.75
CA GLY A 111 20.03 1.83 4.73
C GLY A 111 19.07 2.47 5.75
N ALA A 112 19.46 2.46 7.03
CA ALA A 112 18.69 3.04 8.14
C ALA A 112 19.25 4.38 8.66
N ILE A 113 20.08 5.10 7.88
CA ILE A 113 20.63 6.40 8.28
C ILE A 113 19.53 7.47 8.45
N TYR A 114 18.46 7.38 7.66
CA TYR A 114 17.32 8.29 7.72
C TYR A 114 16.06 7.54 8.16
N THR A 115 15.18 8.23 8.87
CA THR A 115 13.81 7.72 9.05
C THR A 115 13.10 7.62 7.70
N PRO A 116 12.06 6.77 7.56
CA PRO A 116 11.33 6.63 6.30
C PRO A 116 10.79 7.97 5.76
N GLN A 117 10.28 8.83 6.63
CA GLN A 117 9.74 10.15 6.26
C GLN A 117 10.84 11.10 5.74
N GLU A 118 11.98 11.14 6.42
CA GLU A 118 13.12 11.95 5.99
C GLU A 118 13.69 11.47 4.66
N LEU A 119 13.83 10.14 4.49
CA LEU A 119 14.31 9.56 3.25
C LEU A 119 13.35 9.87 2.10
N LEU A 120 12.04 9.70 2.29
CA LEU A 120 11.05 10.02 1.27
C LEU A 120 11.07 11.51 0.88
N THR A 121 11.21 12.40 1.87
CA THR A 121 11.33 13.84 1.64
C THR A 121 12.59 14.18 0.85
N ARG A 122 13.73 13.56 1.16
CA ARG A 122 14.98 13.71 0.39
C ARG A 122 14.86 13.21 -1.05
N LEU A 123 14.17 12.09 -1.24
CA LEU A 123 13.96 11.47 -2.55
C LEU A 123 13.04 12.30 -3.45
N THR A 124 11.92 12.78 -2.88
CA THR A 124 10.77 13.25 -3.66
C THR A 124 10.48 14.74 -3.48
N GLY A 125 11.12 15.39 -2.51
CA GLY A 125 10.95 16.81 -2.19
C GLY A 125 9.85 17.09 -1.15
N GLU A 126 9.03 16.10 -0.80
CA GLU A 126 7.94 16.27 0.17
C GLU A 126 7.70 14.98 0.99
N GLY A 127 6.90 15.11 2.05
CA GLY A 127 6.48 13.98 2.87
C GLY A 127 5.54 13.02 2.15
N ALA A 128 5.12 11.95 2.84
CA ALA A 128 4.17 10.98 2.29
C ALA A 128 2.87 11.66 1.81
N ASN A 129 2.58 11.51 0.52
CA ASN A 129 1.39 12.09 -0.10
C ASN A 129 0.58 10.98 -0.81
N PRO A 130 -0.60 10.60 -0.29
CA PRO A 130 -1.41 9.52 -0.86
C PRO A 130 -2.00 9.86 -2.23
N GLN A 131 -2.04 11.15 -2.62
CA GLN A 131 -2.63 11.59 -3.88
C GLN A 131 -1.95 10.94 -5.10
N TYR A 132 -0.62 10.78 -5.07
CA TYR A 132 0.10 10.09 -6.17
C TYR A 132 -0.39 8.66 -6.41
N PHE A 133 -0.74 7.94 -5.33
CA PHE A 133 -1.26 6.58 -5.46
C PHE A 133 -2.70 6.57 -5.97
N VAL A 134 -3.52 7.52 -5.51
CA VAL A 134 -4.89 7.70 -5.98
C VAL A 134 -4.90 8.03 -7.48
N ASP A 135 -4.11 9.02 -7.90
CA ASP A 135 -3.99 9.43 -9.30
C ASP A 135 -3.52 8.27 -10.18
N TYR A 136 -2.48 7.54 -9.75
CA TYR A 136 -2.02 6.35 -10.46
C TYR A 136 -3.14 5.30 -10.66
N LEU A 137 -3.94 5.05 -9.63
CA LEU A 137 -5.07 4.12 -9.75
C LEU A 137 -6.14 4.67 -10.70
N ILE A 138 -6.53 5.94 -10.57
CA ILE A 138 -7.53 6.57 -11.43
C ILE A 138 -7.09 6.48 -12.89
N GLU A 139 -5.89 6.97 -13.22
CA GLU A 139 -5.36 6.97 -14.59
C GLU A 139 -5.23 5.56 -15.18
N LYS A 140 -4.79 4.59 -14.37
CA LYS A 140 -4.64 3.20 -14.83
C LYS A 140 -5.99 2.56 -15.12
N PHE A 141 -6.94 2.69 -14.20
CA PHE A 141 -8.22 2.00 -14.30
C PHE A 141 -9.19 2.70 -15.25
N GLN A 142 -9.14 4.04 -15.38
CA GLN A 142 -9.86 4.75 -16.44
C GLN A 142 -9.46 4.27 -17.83
N ARG A 143 -8.15 4.12 -18.08
CA ARG A 143 -7.65 3.62 -19.37
C ARG A 143 -8.04 2.16 -19.64
N LEU A 144 -7.95 1.29 -18.65
CA LEU A 144 -8.23 -0.14 -18.83
C LEU A 144 -9.72 -0.46 -18.98
N TYR A 145 -10.59 0.28 -18.26
CA TYR A 145 -12.02 0.00 -18.22
C TYR A 145 -12.86 1.02 -19.01
N THR A 146 -12.22 1.98 -19.69
CA THR A 146 -12.89 3.03 -20.48
C THR A 146 -13.96 3.77 -19.67
N LEU A 147 -13.61 4.16 -18.44
CA LEU A 147 -14.52 4.90 -17.56
C LEU A 147 -14.58 6.36 -18.04
N ALA A 148 -15.79 6.91 -18.19
CA ALA A 148 -15.96 8.34 -18.47
C ALA A 148 -15.52 9.18 -17.26
N ASN A 149 -14.92 10.35 -17.53
CA ASN A 149 -14.55 11.34 -16.51
C ASN A 149 -15.77 11.97 -15.84
#